data_AF-A0A9Q3V7L8-F1
#
_entry.id   AF-A0A9Q3V7L8-F1
#
_cell.length_a   1.000
_cell.length_b   1.000
_cell.length_c   1.000
_cell.angle_alpha   90.00
_cell.angle_beta   90.00
_cell.angle_gamma   90.00
#
_symmetry.space_group_name_H-M   'P 1'
#
loop_
_entity.id
_entity.type
_entity.pdbx_description
1 polymer ?
#
loop_
_entity_poly.entity_id
_entity_poly.type
_entity_poly.pdbx_seq_one_letter_code
_entity_poly.pdbx_strand_id
1 'polypeptide(L)'
;MLILSISAPFISVYAVSQIKKKNLDVHVKIQKRLFWTCIVALIILEVQIRVSGGSGSLVSNSKYTGTLFFNSLLIAHIIGAVITYIFWGITVFSANKNLKKKKTLPGKYSTVHKKLGYGTIIGLFYTAITAAIVCTMAFFL
;
A
#
# COMPACT_ATOMS: atom_id res chain seq x y z
N MET A 1 1.92 2.18 -12.55
CA MET A 1 1.83 1.63 -11.18
C MET A 1 2.72 2.36 -10.17
N LEU A 2 3.96 2.73 -10.52
CA LEU A 2 4.85 3.46 -9.61
C LEU A 2 4.28 4.79 -9.11
N ILE A 3 3.71 5.62 -10.01
CA ILE A 3 3.09 6.91 -9.65
C ILE A 3 2.02 6.73 -8.57
N LEU A 4 1.18 5.70 -8.69
CA LEU A 4 0.15 5.39 -7.71
C LEU A 4 0.76 5.01 -6.36
N SER A 5 1.80 4.16 -6.36
CA SER A 5 2.51 3.76 -5.14
C SER A 5 3.14 4.96 -4.43
N ILE A 6 3.79 5.87 -5.17
CA ILE A 6 4.36 7.11 -4.64
C ILE A 6 3.26 8.05 -4.10
N SER A 7 2.11 8.16 -4.79
CA SER A 7 1.03 9.06 -4.41
C SER A 7 0.23 8.56 -3.19
N ALA A 8 0.10 7.24 -3.04
CA ALA A 8 -0.73 6.61 -2.00
C ALA A 8 -0.44 7.09 -0.56
N PRO A 9 0.81 7.15 -0.07
CA PRO A 9 1.08 7.63 1.29
C PRO A 9 0.62 9.07 1.51
N PHE A 10 0.83 9.96 0.54
CA PHE A 10 0.40 11.37 0.63
C PHE A 10 -1.12 11.50 0.63
N ILE A 11 -1.81 10.76 -0.23
CA ILE A 11 -3.28 10.72 -0.25
C ILE A 11 -3.82 10.18 1.09
N SER A 12 -3.15 9.18 1.66
CA SER A 12 -3.54 8.61 2.96
C SER A 12 -3.36 9.60 4.11
N VAL A 13 -2.25 10.35 4.14
CA VAL A 13 -2.03 11.46 5.08
C VAL A 13 -3.09 12.55 4.92
N TYR A 14 -3.40 12.93 3.68
CA TYR A 14 -4.48 13.87 3.39
C TYR A 14 -5.82 13.37 3.92
N ALA A 15 -6.15 12.09 3.75
CA ALA A 15 -7.37 11.49 4.28
C ALA A 15 -7.42 11.57 5.82
N VAL A 16 -6.30 11.41 6.52
CA VAL A 16 -6.23 11.59 7.98
C VAL A 16 -6.47 13.05 8.38
N SER A 17 -5.98 14.03 7.61
CA SER A 17 -6.23 15.45 7.88
C SER A 17 -7.72 15.82 7.88
N GLN A 18 -8.55 15.11 7.10
CA GLN A 18 -10.00 15.31 7.04
C GLN A 18 -10.70 14.98 8.37
N ILE A 19 -10.09 14.14 9.22
CA ILE A 19 -10.61 13.84 10.56
C ILE A 19 -10.57 15.09 11.43
N LYS A 20 -9.50 15.91 11.35
CA LYS A 20 -9.40 17.18 12.10
C LYS A 20 -10.50 18.17 11.70
N LYS A 21 -10.94 18.10 10.44
CA LYS A 21 -12.05 18.89 9.89
C LYS A 21 -13.44 18.29 10.20
N LYS A 22 -13.52 17.24 11.01
CA LYS A 22 -14.74 16.46 11.31
C LYS A 22 -15.41 15.82 10.08
N ASN A 23 -14.71 15.75 8.94
CA ASN A 23 -15.20 15.18 7.69
C ASN A 23 -14.96 13.66 7.63
N LEU A 24 -15.60 12.91 8.53
CA LEU A 24 -15.41 11.45 8.63
C LEU A 24 -15.82 10.70 7.36
N ASP A 25 -16.90 11.14 6.71
CA ASP A 25 -17.37 10.52 5.46
C ASP A 25 -16.35 10.66 4.33
N VAL A 26 -15.66 11.81 4.28
CA VAL A 26 -14.60 12.06 3.30
C VAL A 26 -13.40 11.17 3.60
N HIS A 27 -12.98 11.06 4.87
CA HIS A 27 -11.91 10.14 5.27
C HIS A 27 -12.20 8.69 4.83
N VAL A 28 -13.39 8.18 5.15
CA VAL A 28 -13.80 6.81 4.80
C VAL A 28 -13.87 6.61 3.29
N LYS A 29 -14.41 7.59 2.56
CA LYS A 29 -14.52 7.54 1.09
C LYS A 29 -13.15 7.50 0.43
N ILE A 30 -12.21 8.35 0.85
CA ILE A 30 -10.84 8.38 0.31
C ILE A 30 -10.14 7.05 0.60
N GLN A 31 -10.15 6.58 1.84
CA GLN A 31 -9.46 5.33 2.23
C GLN A 31 -9.99 4.12 1.47
N LYS A 32 -11.32 3.98 1.32
CA LYS A 32 -11.91 2.89 0.54
C LYS A 32 -11.55 2.96 -0.94
N ARG A 33 -11.68 4.14 -1.55
CA ARG A 33 -11.36 4.33 -2.98
C ARG A 33 -9.88 4.06 -3.24
N LEU A 34 -9.00 4.60 -2.40
CA LEU A 34 -7.56 4.42 -2.54
C LEU A 34 -7.18 2.94 -2.37
N PHE A 35 -7.68 2.27 -1.32
CA PHE A 35 -7.43 0.84 -1.09
C PHE A 35 -7.82 0.00 -2.31
N TRP A 36 -9.04 0.14 -2.82
CA TRP A 36 -9.50 -0.64 -3.97
C TRP A 36 -8.75 -0.30 -5.26
N THR A 37 -8.45 0.98 -5.50
CA THR A 37 -7.63 1.40 -6.65
C THR A 37 -6.27 0.71 -6.62
N CYS A 38 -5.64 0.68 -5.44
CA CYS A 38 -4.35 0.03 -5.24
C CYS A 38 -4.42 -1.50 -5.36
N ILE A 39 -5.48 -2.15 -4.87
CA ILE A 39 -5.70 -3.59 -5.03
C ILE A 39 -5.85 -3.96 -6.51
N VAL A 40 -6.67 -3.23 -7.26
CA VAL A 40 -6.86 -3.46 -8.70
C VAL A 40 -5.54 -3.27 -9.45
N ALA A 41 -4.81 -2.19 -9.13
CA ALA A 41 -3.47 -1.93 -9.66
C ALA A 41 -2.48 -3.07 -9.38
N LEU A 42 -2.48 -3.62 -8.16
CA LEU A 42 -1.65 -4.77 -7.79
C LEU A 42 -2.01 -6.03 -8.58
N ILE A 43 -3.29 -6.32 -8.74
CA ILE A 43 -3.75 -7.48 -9.52
C ILE A 43 -3.31 -7.34 -10.99
N ILE A 44 -3.49 -6.15 -11.57
CA ILE A 44 -3.02 -5.87 -12.95
C ILE A 44 -1.51 -6.08 -13.06
N LEU A 45 -0.73 -5.56 -12.10
CA LEU A 45 0.72 -5.74 -12.07
C LEU A 45 1.11 -7.22 -11.97
N GLU A 46 0.49 -7.97 -11.07
CA GLU A 46 0.77 -9.41 -10.90
C GLU A 46 0.44 -10.21 -12.16
N VAL A 47 -0.68 -9.91 -12.83
CA VAL A 47 -1.03 -10.53 -14.11
C VAL A 47 0.02 -10.22 -15.17
N GLN A 48 0.47 -8.96 -15.27
CA GLN A 48 1.54 -8.58 -16.21
C GLN A 48 2.84 -9.33 -15.93
N ILE A 49 3.22 -9.45 -14.65
CA ILE A 49 4.40 -10.22 -14.22
C ILE A 49 4.27 -11.67 -14.67
N ARG A 50 3.13 -12.32 -14.41
CA ARG A 50 2.92 -13.73 -14.76
C ARG A 50 2.90 -13.98 -16.27
N VAL A 51 2.21 -13.12 -17.03
CA VAL A 51 2.15 -13.21 -18.50
C VAL A 51 3.54 -13.00 -19.11
N SER A 52 4.38 -12.18 -18.50
CA SER A 52 5.76 -11.95 -18.95
C SER A 52 6.72 -13.08 -18.61
N GLY A 53 6.27 -14.17 -17.98
CA GLY A 53 7.13 -15.29 -17.56
C GLY A 53 7.69 -15.15 -16.14
N GLY A 54 7.11 -14.28 -15.32
CA GLY A 54 7.51 -14.05 -13.93
C GLY A 54 8.40 -12.82 -13.73
N SER A 55 8.69 -12.50 -12.47
CA SER A 55 9.44 -11.29 -12.11
C SER A 55 10.87 -11.29 -12.65
N GLY A 56 11.52 -12.45 -12.72
CA GLY A 56 12.87 -12.60 -13.28
C GLY A 56 12.95 -12.25 -14.77
N SER A 57 11.89 -12.55 -15.53
CA SER A 57 11.84 -12.22 -16.97
C SER A 57 11.76 -10.71 -17.20
N LEU A 58 10.97 -10.00 -16.40
CA LEU A 58 10.81 -8.54 -16.50
C LEU A 58 12.10 -7.75 -16.24
N VAL A 59 12.99 -8.31 -15.43
CA VAL A 59 14.24 -7.64 -15.06
C VAL A 59 15.44 -8.19 -15.83
N SER A 60 15.26 -9.19 -16.69
CA SER A 60 16.35 -9.94 -17.34
C SER A 60 17.41 -9.08 -18.03
N ASN A 61 17.02 -7.91 -18.55
CA ASN A 61 17.92 -6.97 -19.24
C ASN A 61 18.65 -5.98 -18.31
N SER A 62 18.34 -5.96 -17.01
CA SER A 62 19.03 -5.10 -16.03
C SER A 62 20.38 -5.68 -15.64
N LYS A 63 21.40 -4.83 -15.57
CA LYS A 63 22.73 -5.19 -15.06
C LYS A 63 22.74 -5.59 -13.58
N TYR A 64 21.68 -5.29 -12.84
CA TYR A 64 21.55 -5.66 -11.43
C TYR A 64 20.82 -6.99 -11.20
N THR A 65 20.31 -7.60 -12.27
CA THR A 65 19.59 -8.86 -12.18
C THR A 65 20.51 -9.97 -11.69
N GLY A 66 20.03 -10.73 -10.70
CA GLY A 66 20.80 -11.77 -10.05
C GLY A 66 21.74 -11.28 -8.94
N THR A 67 21.92 -9.96 -8.76
CA THR A 67 22.73 -9.45 -7.64
C THR A 67 22.04 -9.70 -6.30
N LEU A 68 22.83 -10.00 -5.27
CA LEU A 68 22.32 -10.26 -3.92
C LEU A 68 21.53 -9.05 -3.37
N PHE A 69 22.01 -7.83 -3.65
CA PHE A 69 21.34 -6.61 -3.24
C PHE A 69 19.96 -6.45 -3.89
N PHE A 70 19.88 -6.56 -5.23
CA PHE A 70 18.60 -6.40 -5.94
C PHE A 70 17.58 -7.46 -5.51
N ASN A 71 18.00 -8.73 -5.43
CA ASN A 71 17.12 -9.83 -5.04
C ASN A 71 16.62 -9.66 -3.60
N SER A 72 17.51 -9.29 -2.67
CA SER A 72 17.13 -9.08 -1.26
C SER A 72 16.17 -7.89 -1.12
N LEU A 73 16.42 -6.80 -1.85
CA LEU A 73 15.55 -5.63 -1.85
C LEU A 73 14.18 -5.93 -2.44
N LEU A 74 14.10 -6.68 -3.54
CA LEU A 74 12.85 -7.10 -4.16
C LEU A 74 12.03 -7.98 -3.20
N ILE A 75 12.67 -8.96 -2.54
CA ILE A 75 12.01 -9.81 -1.55
C ILE A 75 11.49 -8.98 -0.38
N ALA A 76 12.34 -8.09 0.17
CA ALA A 76 11.96 -7.22 1.27
C ALA A 76 10.78 -6.31 0.90
N HIS A 77 10.79 -5.73 -0.30
CA HIS A 77 9.70 -4.94 -0.85
C HIS A 77 8.39 -5.74 -0.88
N ILE A 78 8.40 -6.95 -1.44
CA ILE A 78 7.21 -7.81 -1.55
C ILE A 78 6.65 -8.14 -0.15
N ILE A 79 7.50 -8.54 0.79
CA ILE A 79 7.08 -8.86 2.16
C ILE A 79 6.44 -7.63 2.82
N GLY A 80 7.11 -6.47 2.75
CA GLY A 80 6.58 -5.24 3.33
C GLY A 80 5.27 -4.79 2.67
N ALA A 81 5.14 -4.98 1.35
CA ALA A 81 3.89 -4.72 0.63
C ALA A 81 2.76 -5.62 1.11
N VAL A 82 2.97 -6.94 1.14
CA VAL A 82 1.96 -7.90 1.60
C VAL A 82 1.48 -7.58 3.02
N ILE A 83 2.40 -7.36 3.96
CA ILE A 83 2.05 -7.00 5.34
C ILE A 83 1.25 -5.70 5.39
N THR A 84 1.66 -4.68 4.63
CA THR A 84 0.96 -3.38 4.57
C THR A 84 -0.47 -3.55 4.08
N TYR A 85 -0.70 -4.30 2.99
CA TYR A 85 -2.06 -4.50 2.46
C TYR A 85 -2.93 -5.38 3.36
N ILE A 86 -2.36 -6.34 4.09
CA ILE A 86 -3.10 -7.11 5.10
C ILE A 86 -3.58 -6.18 6.22
N PHE A 87 -2.71 -5.37 6.81
CA PHE A 87 -3.09 -4.43 7.87
C PHE A 87 -4.07 -3.37 7.38
N TRP A 88 -3.89 -2.86 6.16
CA TRP A 88 -4.81 -1.91 5.57
C TRP A 88 -6.18 -2.52 5.32
N GLY A 89 -6.23 -3.74 4.77
CA GLY A 89 -7.45 -4.50 4.56
C GLY A 89 -8.20 -4.72 5.87
N ILE A 90 -7.53 -5.23 6.91
CA ILE A 90 -8.12 -5.38 8.25
C ILE A 90 -8.70 -4.05 8.73
N THR A 91 -7.98 -2.94 8.57
CA THR A 91 -8.41 -1.60 8.99
C THR A 91 -9.67 -1.16 8.25
N VAL A 92 -9.73 -1.30 6.92
CA VAL A 92 -10.87 -0.91 6.08
C VAL A 92 -12.10 -1.77 6.36
N PHE A 93 -11.97 -3.09 6.40
CA PHE A 93 -13.10 -3.99 6.65
C PHE A 93 -13.63 -3.88 8.07
N SER A 94 -12.74 -3.79 9.06
CA SER A 94 -13.12 -3.59 10.45
C SER A 94 -13.82 -2.24 10.67
N ALA A 95 -13.34 -1.18 10.01
CA ALA A 95 -14.00 0.14 10.03
C ALA A 95 -15.40 0.07 9.43
N ASN A 96 -15.57 -0.59 8.29
CA ASN A 96 -16.87 -0.74 7.64
C ASN A 96 -17.88 -1.50 8.51
N LYS A 97 -17.43 -2.57 9.20
CA LYS A 97 -18.26 -3.35 10.12
C LYS A 97 -18.70 -2.52 11.33
N ASN A 98 -17.83 -1.69 11.89
CA ASN A 98 -18.15 -0.85 13.05
C ASN A 98 -19.04 0.35 12.68
N LEU A 99 -18.83 0.96 11.51
CA LEU A 99 -19.67 2.04 10.99
C LEU A 99 -21.13 1.58 10.81
N LYS A 100 -21.33 0.38 10.23
CA LYS A 100 -22.66 -0.26 10.07
C LYS A 100 -23.38 -0.51 11.40
N LYS A 101 -22.64 -0.68 12.50
CA LYS A 101 -23.20 -0.89 13.84
C LYS A 101 -23.53 0.41 14.58
N LYS A 102 -23.44 1.59 13.92
CA LYS A 102 -23.65 2.93 14.50
C LYS A 102 -22.86 3.19 15.79
N LYS A 103 -21.78 2.45 16.05
CA LYS A 103 -20.90 2.73 17.19
C LYS A 103 -20.03 3.93 16.80
N THR A 104 -20.43 5.13 17.23
CA THR A 104 -19.51 6.28 17.32
C THR A 104 -18.47 5.92 18.36
N LEU A 105 -17.19 5.89 18.00
CA LEU A 105 -16.18 5.21 18.81
C LEU A 105 -15.22 6.17 19.53
N PRO A 106 -15.53 6.55 20.78
CA PRO A 106 -14.54 6.51 21.85
C PRO A 106 -14.37 5.05 22.36
N GLY A 107 -13.14 4.69 22.75
CA GLY A 107 -12.81 3.37 23.35
C GLY A 107 -11.72 2.57 22.61
N LYS A 108 -11.45 1.34 23.06
CA LYS A 108 -10.31 0.48 22.64
C LYS A 108 -10.17 0.34 21.12
N TYR A 109 -11.28 0.28 20.39
CA TYR A 109 -11.27 0.17 18.93
C TYR A 109 -10.68 1.42 18.25
N SER A 110 -10.92 2.61 18.77
CA SER A 110 -10.35 3.86 18.24
C SER A 110 -8.82 3.85 18.32
N THR A 111 -8.28 3.35 19.44
CA THR A 111 -6.83 3.19 19.63
C THR A 111 -6.24 2.18 18.65
N VAL A 112 -6.87 1.01 18.49
CA VAL A 112 -6.42 -0.03 17.55
C VAL A 112 -6.48 0.47 16.11
N HIS A 113 -7.57 1.12 15.70
CA HIS A 113 -7.73 1.69 14.38
C HIS A 113 -6.65 2.74 14.08
N LYS A 114 -6.36 3.65 15.04
CA LYS A 114 -5.28 4.63 14.89
C LYS A 114 -3.91 3.96 14.74
N LYS A 115 -3.60 2.96 15.57
CA LYS A 115 -2.32 2.25 15.53
C LYS A 115 -2.13 1.53 14.19
N LEU A 116 -3.14 0.80 13.71
CA LEU A 116 -3.10 0.13 12.41
C LEU A 116 -3.08 1.13 11.25
N GLY A 117 -3.79 2.25 11.36
CA GLY A 117 -3.81 3.32 10.36
C GLY A 117 -2.44 3.98 10.20
N TYR A 118 -1.78 4.36 11.30
CA TYR A 118 -0.41 4.88 11.24
C TYR A 118 0.59 3.83 10.75
N GLY A 119 0.47 2.58 11.20
CA GLY A 119 1.29 1.48 10.69
C GLY A 119 1.13 1.29 9.17
N THR A 120 -0.10 1.41 8.67
CA THR A 120 -0.39 1.36 7.22
C THR A 120 0.28 2.52 6.48
N ILE A 121 0.21 3.75 7.00
CA ILE A 121 0.84 4.91 6.35
C ILE A 121 2.36 4.73 6.29
N ILE A 122 2.99 4.27 7.37
CA ILE A 122 4.43 3.97 7.40
C ILE A 122 4.77 2.88 6.37
N GLY A 123 3.96 1.81 6.30
CA GLY A 123 4.10 0.76 5.30
C GLY A 123 3.94 1.28 3.86
N LEU A 124 3.02 2.22 3.61
CA LEU A 124 2.86 2.86 2.30
C LEU A 124 4.10 3.68 1.90
N PHE A 125 4.72 4.41 2.83
CA PHE A 125 5.98 5.09 2.55
C PHE A 125 7.10 4.10 2.26
N TYR A 126 7.23 3.06 3.07
CA TYR A 126 8.23 1.99 2.86
C TYR A 126 8.08 1.35 1.48
N THR A 127 6.87 0.96 1.10
CA THR A 127 6.58 0.31 -0.18
C THR A 127 6.79 1.26 -1.36
N ALA A 128 6.43 2.54 -1.24
CA ALA A 128 6.68 3.54 -2.27
C ALA A 128 8.17 3.74 -2.54
N ILE A 129 8.98 3.90 -1.48
CA ILE A 129 10.43 4.11 -1.59
C ILE A 129 11.09 2.87 -2.20
N THR A 130 10.79 1.68 -1.66
CA THR A 130 11.38 0.43 -2.15
C THR A 130 10.94 0.09 -3.58
N ALA A 131 9.68 0.34 -3.94
CA ALA A 131 9.20 0.20 -5.33
C ALA A 131 9.94 1.14 -6.28
N ALA A 132 10.19 2.38 -5.86
CA ALA A 132 10.94 3.34 -6.67
C ALA A 132 12.37 2.85 -6.91
N ILE A 133 13.07 2.39 -5.87
CA ILE A 133 14.43 1.86 -6.00
C ILE A 133 14.47 0.64 -6.93
N VAL A 134 13.58 -0.35 -6.70
CA VAL A 134 13.48 -1.55 -7.54
C VAL A 134 13.19 -1.19 -9.00
N CYS A 135 12.25 -0.28 -9.24
CA CYS A 135 11.90 0.16 -10.59
C CYS A 135 13.07 0.88 -11.29
N THR A 136 13.77 1.76 -10.57
CA THR A 136 14.96 2.45 -11.08
C THR A 136 16.06 1.45 -11.46
N MET A 137 16.38 0.51 -10.59
CA MET A 137 17.39 -0.53 -10.86
C MET A 137 16.99 -1.48 -11.99
N ALA A 138 15.70 -1.80 -12.10
CA ALA A 138 15.20 -2.74 -13.10
C ALA A 138 15.15 -2.15 -14.52
N PHE A 139 14.83 -0.86 -14.66
CA PHE A 139 14.47 -0.29 -15.96
C PHE A 139 15.27 0.94 -16.38
N PHE A 140 15.90 1.67 -15.44
CA PHE A 140 16.52 2.97 -15.73
C PHE A 140 18.03 2.99 -15.55
N LEU A 141 18.62 2.00 -14.86
CA LEU A 141 20.06 1.90 -14.62
C LEU A 141 20.63 0.61 -15.24
#